data_AF-A0AAU2VR38-F1
#
_entry.id   AF-A0AAU2VR38-F1
#
_cell.length_a   1.000
_cell.length_b   1.000
_cell.length_c   1.000
_cell.angle_alpha   90.00
_cell.angle_beta   90.00
_cell.angle_gamma   90.00
#
_symmetry.space_group_name_H-M   'P 1'
#
loop_
_entity.id
_entity.type
_entity.pdbx_description
1 polymer ?
#
loop_
_entity_poly.entity_id
_entity_poly.type
_entity_poly.pdbx_seq_one_letter_code
_entity_poly.pdbx_strand_id
1 'polypeptide(L)'
;MLRELGHAVRDGATEGARASYYREYDRGFNEAAQICMNVLSDTTAGLLAKMKAGNLSKPEQALYARLTELTAEMDERLQNACQPEPIEAPQP
;
A
#
# COMPACT_ATOMS: atom_id res chain seq x y z
N MET A 1 -35.78 28.43 -2.97
CA MET A 1 -34.67 28.43 -3.95
C MET A 1 -33.32 28.79 -3.35
N LEU A 2 -33.07 30.00 -2.82
CA LEU A 2 -31.76 30.38 -2.22
C LEU A 2 -31.30 29.45 -1.08
N ARG A 3 -32.23 28.97 -0.24
CA ARG A 3 -31.92 28.09 0.89
C ARG A 3 -31.51 26.66 0.48
N GLU A 4 -32.04 26.17 -0.64
CA GLU A 4 -31.72 24.83 -1.17
C GLU A 4 -30.40 24.84 -1.94
N LEU A 5 -30.14 25.91 -2.69
CA LEU A 5 -28.81 26.15 -3.29
C LEU A 5 -27.71 26.23 -2.23
N GLY A 6 -27.97 26.89 -1.09
CA GLY A 6 -27.03 26.95 0.02
C GLY A 6 -26.77 25.60 0.69
N HIS A 7 -27.76 24.68 0.71
CA HIS A 7 -27.58 23.31 1.19
C HIS A 7 -26.77 22.48 0.20
N ALA A 8 -27.11 22.49 -1.09
CA ALA A 8 -26.40 21.73 -2.12
C ALA A 8 -24.92 22.13 -2.23
N VAL A 9 -24.59 23.42 -2.11
CA VAL A 9 -23.19 23.90 -2.09
C VAL A 9 -22.44 23.42 -0.84
N ARG A 10 -23.11 23.41 0.32
CA ARG A 10 -22.51 22.92 1.57
C ARG A 10 -22.27 21.41 1.52
N ASP A 11 -23.23 20.66 1.01
CA ASP A 11 -23.14 19.20 0.91
C ASP A 11 -22.03 18.80 -0.08
N GLY A 12 -21.96 19.45 -1.25
CA GLY A 12 -20.88 19.25 -2.21
C GLY A 12 -19.50 19.66 -1.69
N ALA A 13 -19.40 20.73 -0.89
CA ALA A 13 -18.15 21.09 -0.22
C ALA A 13 -17.72 20.06 0.84
N THR A 14 -18.70 19.46 1.53
CA THR A 14 -18.46 18.43 2.55
C THR A 14 -18.01 17.12 1.90
N GLU A 15 -18.63 16.73 0.78
CA GLU A 15 -18.23 15.58 -0.03
C GLU A 15 -16.84 15.79 -0.67
N GLY A 16 -16.56 16.98 -1.19
CA GLY A 16 -15.24 17.33 -1.74
C GLY A 16 -14.13 17.30 -0.68
N ALA A 17 -14.40 17.80 0.53
CA ALA A 17 -13.47 17.71 1.65
C ALA A 17 -13.24 16.27 2.09
N ARG A 18 -14.30 15.46 2.16
CA ARG A 18 -14.22 14.03 2.48
C ARG A 18 -13.41 13.25 1.44
N ALA A 19 -13.67 13.47 0.15
CA ALA A 19 -12.92 12.84 -0.93
C ALA A 19 -11.43 13.22 -0.90
N SER A 20 -11.13 14.49 -0.63
CA SER A 20 -9.75 14.98 -0.49
C SER A 20 -9.05 14.33 0.72
N TYR A 21 -9.75 14.18 1.85
CA TYR A 21 -9.21 13.53 3.04
C TYR A 21 -8.84 12.05 2.77
N TYR A 22 -9.74 11.27 2.14
CA TYR A 22 -9.44 9.89 1.80
C TYR A 22 -8.28 9.78 0.82
N ARG A 23 -8.18 10.70 -0.15
CA ARG A 23 -7.06 10.72 -1.09
C ARG A 23 -5.71 10.93 -0.40
N GLU A 24 -5.62 11.88 0.52
CA GLU A 24 -4.38 12.13 1.27
C GLU A 24 -4.06 10.98 2.22
N TYR A 25 -5.09 10.35 2.81
CA TYR A 25 -4.93 9.16 3.64
C TYR A 25 -4.37 7.98 2.83
N ASP A 26 -4.97 7.68 1.67
CA ASP A 26 -4.52 6.59 0.79
C ASP A 26 -3.10 6.83 0.29
N ARG A 27 -2.77 8.09 -0.03
CA ARG A 27 -1.40 8.48 -0.41
C ARG A 27 -0.41 8.23 0.72
N GLY A 28 -0.70 8.70 1.94
CA GLY A 28 0.16 8.48 3.10
C GLY A 28 0.34 7.01 3.45
N PHE A 29 -0.72 6.21 3.32
CA PHE A 29 -0.67 4.76 3.49
C PHE A 29 0.24 4.10 2.45
N ASN A 30 0.09 4.45 1.17
CA ASN A 30 0.95 3.93 0.10
C ASN A 30 2.42 4.33 0.28
N GLU A 31 2.69 5.58 0.65
CA GLU A 31 4.06 6.04 0.93
C GLU A 31 4.70 5.22 2.08
N ALA A 32 3.96 4.99 3.17
CA ALA A 32 4.44 4.18 4.29
C ALA A 32 4.68 2.71 3.91
N ALA A 33 3.76 2.12 3.12
CA ALA A 33 3.90 0.75 2.63
C ALA A 33 5.14 0.60 1.72
N GLN A 34 5.37 1.57 0.84
CA GLN A 34 6.53 1.61 -0.04
C GLN A 34 7.84 1.69 0.75
N ILE A 35 7.89 2.48 1.83
CA ILE A 35 9.07 2.58 2.71
C ILE A 35 9.40 1.22 3.33
N CYS A 36 8.38 0.50 3.84
CA CYS A 36 8.58 -0.84 4.40
C CYS A 36 9.11 -1.83 3.35
N MET A 37 8.55 -1.80 2.13
CA MET A 37 9.00 -2.64 1.02
C MET A 37 10.45 -2.34 0.61
N ASN A 38 10.84 -1.06 0.60
CA ASN A 38 12.22 -0.67 0.29
C ASN A 38 13.21 -1.21 1.33
N VAL A 39 12.91 -1.10 2.63
CA VAL A 39 13.78 -1.62 3.69
C VAL A 39 13.99 -3.14 3.58
N LEU A 40 12.92 -3.89 3.26
CA LEU A 40 13.01 -5.33 3.02
C LEU A 40 13.82 -5.66 1.78
N SER A 41 13.62 -4.90 0.70
CA SER A 41 14.35 -5.06 -0.56
C SER A 41 15.84 -4.79 -0.40
N ASP A 42 16.22 -3.73 0.30
CA ASP A 42 17.61 -3.36 0.58
C ASP A 42 18.32 -4.43 1.41
N THR A 43 17.65 -4.95 2.44
CA THR A 43 18.16 -6.04 3.28
C THR A 43 18.37 -7.31 2.45
N THR A 44 17.40 -7.64 1.60
CA THR A 44 17.46 -8.80 0.70
C THR A 44 18.58 -8.65 -0.34
N ALA A 45 18.77 -7.45 -0.90
CA ALA A 45 19.84 -7.15 -1.83
C ALA A 45 21.23 -7.27 -1.18
N GLY A 46 21.38 -6.83 0.07
CA GLY A 46 22.62 -6.99 0.84
C GLY A 46 22.99 -8.46 1.05
N LEU A 47 22.01 -9.31 1.39
CA LEU A 47 22.21 -10.76 1.52
C LEU A 47 22.52 -11.42 0.16
N LEU A 48 21.87 -10.98 -0.92
CA LEU A 48 22.17 -11.45 -2.28
C LEU A 48 23.60 -11.10 -2.70
N ALA A 49 24.07 -9.88 -2.39
CA ALA A 49 25.45 -9.46 -2.67
C ALA A 49 26.47 -10.33 -1.92
N LYS A 50 26.21 -10.62 -0.63
CA LYS A 50 27.00 -11.58 0.16
C LYS A 50 26.97 -12.99 -0.44
N MET A 51 25.81 -13.47 -0.88
CA MET A 51 25.67 -14.76 -1.56
C MET A 51 26.56 -14.84 -2.80
N LYS A 52 26.55 -13.79 -3.64
CA LYS A 52 27.40 -13.70 -4.84
C LYS A 52 28.89 -13.62 -4.50
N ALA A 53 29.24 -13.03 -3.37
CA ALA A 53 30.61 -12.98 -2.86
C ALA A 53 31.07 -14.30 -2.19
N GLY A 54 30.19 -15.31 -2.08
CA GLY A 54 30.52 -16.62 -1.50
C GLY A 54 30.71 -16.61 0.03
N ASN A 55 30.28 -15.54 0.72
CA ASN A 55 30.50 -15.37 2.16
C ASN A 55 29.21 -15.54 3.00
N LEU A 56 28.15 -16.07 2.40
CA LEU A 56 26.84 -16.19 3.05
C LEU A 56 26.73 -17.47 3.89
N SER A 57 26.49 -17.32 5.18
CA SER A 57 26.29 -18.43 6.11
C SER A 57 24.94 -19.14 5.90
N LYS A 58 24.79 -20.38 6.39
CA LYS A 58 23.50 -21.12 6.32
C LYS A 58 22.32 -20.37 6.96
N PRO A 59 22.48 -19.73 8.15
CA PRO A 59 21.41 -18.91 8.72
C PRO A 59 21.05 -17.71 7.84
N GLU A 60 22.02 -17.05 7.23
CA GLU A 60 21.78 -15.93 6.30
C GLU A 60 21.09 -16.38 5.01
N GLN A 61 21.37 -17.60 4.51
CA GLN A 61 20.64 -18.19 3.37
C GLN A 61 19.17 -18.45 3.72
N ALA A 62 18.88 -19.00 4.90
CA ALA A 62 17.52 -19.21 5.37
C ALA A 62 16.79 -17.87 5.58
N LEU A 63 17.49 -16.86 6.10
CA LEU A 63 16.95 -15.51 6.24
C LEU A 63 16.64 -14.88 4.89
N TYR A 64 17.53 -15.02 3.89
CA TYR A 64 17.30 -14.53 2.54
C TYR A 64 16.05 -15.12 1.89
N ALA A 65 15.86 -16.45 1.99
CA ALA A 65 14.67 -17.12 1.48
C ALA A 65 13.40 -16.57 2.14
N ARG A 66 13.42 -16.44 3.47
CA ARG A 66 12.26 -15.95 4.22
C ARG A 66 11.93 -14.49 3.96
N LEU A 67 12.93 -13.63 3.77
CA LEU A 67 12.72 -12.24 3.39
C LEU A 67 12.14 -12.12 1.97
N THR A 68 12.55 -13.01 1.06
CA THR A 68 12.01 -13.06 -0.31
C THR A 68 10.52 -13.42 -0.29
N GLU A 69 10.15 -14.48 0.46
CA GLU A 69 8.74 -14.88 0.65
C GLU A 69 7.91 -13.78 1.29
N LEU A 70 8.41 -13.17 2.38
CA LEU A 70 7.71 -12.11 3.09
C LEU A 70 7.48 -10.88 2.21
N THR A 71 8.48 -10.51 1.39
CA THR A 71 8.36 -9.38 0.46
C THR A 71 7.27 -9.64 -0.58
N ALA A 72 7.20 -10.87 -1.13
CA ALA A 72 6.16 -11.25 -2.08
C ALA A 72 4.75 -11.26 -1.43
N GLU A 73 4.63 -11.81 -0.22
CA GLU A 73 3.37 -11.83 0.54
C GLU A 73 2.89 -10.40 0.87
N MET A 74 3.81 -9.51 1.24
CA MET A 74 3.47 -8.11 1.50
C MET A 74 3.01 -7.39 0.25
N ASP A 75 3.69 -7.58 -0.89
CA ASP A 75 3.29 -6.99 -2.17
C ASP A 75 1.89 -7.45 -2.60
N GLU A 76 1.62 -8.76 -2.52
CA GLU A 76 0.31 -9.32 -2.83
C GLU A 76 -0.80 -8.73 -1.95
N ARG A 77 -0.58 -8.67 -0.63
CA ARG A 77 -1.56 -8.11 0.31
C ARG A 77 -1.80 -6.63 0.09
N LEU A 78 -0.77 -5.86 -0.22
CA LEU A 78 -0.91 -4.43 -0.55
C LEU A 78 -1.69 -4.24 -1.84
N GLN A 79 -1.37 -5.00 -2.90
CA GLN A 79 -2.10 -4.95 -4.16
C GLN A 79 -3.58 -5.29 -3.99
N ASN A 80 -3.89 -6.31 -3.17
CA ASN A 80 -5.26 -6.70 -2.85
C ASN A 80 -5.99 -5.63 -2.04
N ALA A 81 -5.33 -4.99 -1.07
CA ALA A 81 -5.92 -3.91 -0.27
C ALA A 81 -6.20 -2.64 -1.09
N CYS A 82 -5.45 -2.40 -2.17
CA CYS A 82 -5.67 -1.29 -3.08
C CYS A 82 -6.75 -1.56 -4.16
N GLN A 83 -7.26 -2.79 -4.28
CA GLN A 83 -8.37 -3.05 -5.20
C GLN A 83 -9.65 -2.41 -4.65
N PRO A 84 -10.39 -1.62 -5.44
CA PRO A 84 -11.71 -1.16 -5.03
C PRO A 84 -12.62 -2.38 -4.83
N GLU A 85 -13.46 -2.37 -3.77
CA GLU A 85 -14.49 -3.41 -3.63
C GLU A 85 -15.33 -3.46 -4.91
N PRO A 86 -15.75 -4.66 -5.37
CA PRO A 86 -16.64 -4.77 -6.51
C PRO A 86 -17.87 -3.89 -6.24
N ILE A 87 -18.18 -2.99 -7.16
CA ILE A 87 -19.42 -2.22 -7.09
C ILE A 87 -20.55 -3.25 -7.12
N GLU A 88 -21.18 -3.53 -5.98
CA GLU A 88 -22.40 -4.31 -5.96
C GLU A 88 -23.40 -3.58 -6.85
N ALA A 89 -23.72 -4.20 -7.99
CA ALA A 89 -24.73 -3.67 -8.88
C ALA A 89 -26.04 -3.48 -8.09
N PRO A 90 -26.79 -2.38 -8.29
CA PRO A 90 -28.06 -2.19 -7.62
C PRO A 90 -28.92 -3.44 -7.85
N GLN A 91 -29.33 -4.11 -6.77
CA GLN A 91 -30.24 -5.24 -6.90
C GLN A 91 -31.58 -4.75 -7.47
N PRO A 92 -32.19 -5.50 -8.41
CA PRO A 92 -33.38 -5.08 -9.14
C PRO A 92 -34.62 -4.87 -8.25
#